data_AF-A0A940HIA5-F1
#
_entry.id   AF-A0A940HIA5-F1
#
_cell.length_a   1.000
_cell.length_b   1.000
_cell.length_c   1.000
_cell.angle_alpha   90.00
_cell.angle_beta   90.00
_cell.angle_gamma   90.00
#
_symmetry.space_group_name_H-M   'P 1'
#
loop_
_entity.id
_entity.type
_entity.pdbx_description
1 polymer ?
#
loop_
_entity_poly.entity_id
_entity_poly.type
_entity_poly.pdbx_seq_one_letter_code
_entity_poly.pdbx_strand_id
1 'polypeptide(L)'
;ICVMPFYSTSDRDTGKLSVQFPEFVPSTSLVGPPGATHFRIITSAAELDFEKNKYMLNESRTPSLLYDDAESAGFTLDISITPNTKQAFIHLLGVEFYQEVNGKMYLLHDSSFVPLGVIHAESAVA
;
A
#
# COMPACT_ATOMS: atom_id res chain seq x y z
N ILE A 1 -5.12 9.76 7.71
CA ILE A 1 -4.22 8.89 8.52
C ILE A 1 -4.89 7.53 8.66
N CYS A 2 -4.19 6.46 8.31
CA CYS A 2 -4.64 5.09 8.49
C CYS A 2 -4.40 4.71 9.95
N VAL A 3 -5.45 4.32 10.68
CA VAL A 3 -5.35 3.96 12.11
C VAL A 3 -5.60 2.47 12.36
N MET A 4 -5.90 1.69 11.32
CA MET A 4 -6.03 0.23 11.46
C MET A 4 -4.67 -0.45 11.66
N PRO A 5 -4.62 -1.51 12.48
CA PRO A 5 -3.43 -2.34 12.62
C PRO A 5 -3.19 -3.13 11.32
N PHE A 6 -1.92 -3.25 10.93
CA PHE A 6 -1.46 -4.14 9.87
C PHE A 6 -0.18 -4.84 10.30
N TYR A 7 0.10 -5.99 9.70
CA TYR A 7 1.33 -6.75 9.91
C TYR A 7 2.11 -6.78 8.61
N SER A 8 3.36 -6.31 8.63
CA SER A 8 4.25 -6.34 7.47
C SER A 8 5.37 -7.35 7.67
N THR A 9 5.65 -8.14 6.65
CA THR A 9 6.83 -9.02 6.59
C THR A 9 7.67 -8.67 5.38
N SER A 10 8.99 -8.84 5.53
CA SER A 10 9.96 -8.59 4.47
C SER A 10 11.07 -9.63 4.56
N ASP A 11 11.35 -10.31 3.45
CA ASP A 11 12.38 -11.34 3.34
C ASP A 11 13.20 -11.10 2.07
N ARG A 12 14.45 -10.65 2.24
CA ARG A 12 15.39 -10.42 1.13
C ARG A 12 15.79 -11.71 0.43
N ASP A 13 15.98 -12.80 1.18
CA ASP A 13 16.53 -14.05 0.63
C ASP A 13 15.55 -14.66 -0.37
N THR A 14 14.26 -14.68 -0.01
CA THR A 14 13.20 -15.14 -0.91
C THR A 14 12.68 -14.04 -1.84
N GLY A 15 12.93 -12.77 -1.50
CA GLY A 15 12.39 -11.61 -2.19
C GLY A 15 10.89 -11.41 -1.95
N LYS A 16 10.31 -12.02 -0.91
CA LYS A 16 8.88 -11.92 -0.61
C LYS A 16 8.62 -10.84 0.43
N LEU A 17 7.70 -9.92 0.11
CA LEU A 17 7.18 -8.93 1.05
C LEU A 17 5.66 -9.05 1.12
N SER A 18 5.10 -8.88 2.30
CA SER A 18 3.65 -9.00 2.52
C SER A 18 3.15 -7.93 3.46
N VAL A 19 1.92 -7.47 3.24
CA VAL A 19 1.16 -6.68 4.19
C VAL A 19 -0.16 -7.37 4.45
N GLN A 20 -0.41 -7.75 5.69
CA GLN A 20 -1.63 -8.39 6.14
C GLN A 20 -2.48 -7.39 6.93
N PHE A 21 -3.77 -7.36 6.58
CA PHE A 21 -4.80 -6.60 7.26
C PHE A 21 -5.79 -7.58 7.91
N PRO A 22 -6.11 -7.42 9.20
CA PRO A 22 -7.24 -8.10 9.81
C PRO A 22 -8.56 -7.53 9.26
N GLU A 23 -9.69 -8.05 9.73
CA GLU A 23 -10.99 -7.39 9.50
C GLU A 23 -11.02 -5.99 10.13
N PHE A 24 -11.70 -5.05 9.49
CA PHE A 24 -11.79 -3.66 9.95
C PHE A 24 -13.03 -2.96 9.39
N VAL A 25 -13.45 -1.88 10.05
CA VAL A 25 -14.53 -1.00 9.59
C VAL A 25 -13.92 0.23 8.89
N PRO A 26 -14.11 0.43 7.58
CA PRO A 26 -13.41 1.47 6.80
C PRO A 26 -13.57 2.89 7.33
N SER A 27 -14.79 3.32 7.64
CA SER A 27 -15.11 4.69 8.09
C SER A 27 -14.41 5.11 9.40
N THR A 28 -14.09 4.15 10.26
CA THR A 28 -13.44 4.39 11.56
C THR A 28 -11.94 4.11 11.51
N SER A 29 -11.50 3.29 10.56
CA SER A 29 -10.11 2.83 10.41
C SER A 29 -9.29 3.69 9.46
N LEU A 30 -9.95 4.39 8.54
CA LEU A 30 -9.35 5.23 7.52
C LEU A 30 -9.92 6.64 7.66
N VAL A 31 -9.03 7.64 7.70
CA VAL A 31 -9.44 9.03 7.54
C VAL A 31 -9.29 9.38 6.06
N GLY A 32 -10.41 9.47 5.35
CA GLY A 32 -10.50 9.86 3.94
C GLY A 32 -11.01 11.31 3.73
N PRO A 33 -10.86 11.85 2.51
CA PRO A 33 -11.36 13.17 2.16
C PRO A 33 -12.90 13.21 2.09
N PRO A 34 -13.52 14.39 2.23
CA PRO A 34 -14.97 14.55 2.04
C PRO A 34 -15.43 14.06 0.67
N GLY A 35 -16.53 13.31 0.63
CA GLY A 35 -17.11 12.79 -0.61
C GLY A 35 -16.50 11.48 -1.12
N ALA A 36 -15.54 10.88 -0.40
CA ALA A 36 -15.08 9.52 -0.67
C ALA A 36 -16.25 8.54 -0.51
N THR A 37 -16.42 7.67 -1.51
CA THR A 37 -17.38 6.55 -1.47
C THR A 37 -16.68 5.20 -1.56
N HIS A 38 -15.45 5.18 -2.06
CA HIS A 38 -14.64 3.97 -2.20
C HIS A 38 -13.19 4.25 -1.82
N PHE A 39 -12.45 3.17 -1.56
CA PHE A 39 -11.01 3.22 -1.37
C PHE A 39 -10.30 2.01 -1.98
N ARG A 40 -8.99 2.12 -2.15
CA ARG A 40 -8.09 1.00 -2.45
C ARG A 40 -6.88 1.07 -1.55
N ILE A 41 -6.42 -0.08 -1.08
CA ILE A 41 -5.13 -0.19 -0.40
C ILE A 41 -4.10 -0.63 -1.41
N ILE A 42 -2.95 0.05 -1.39
CA ILE A 42 -1.83 -0.21 -2.28
C ILE A 42 -0.61 -0.50 -1.43
N THR A 43 0.15 -1.49 -1.83
CA THR A 43 1.51 -1.69 -1.34
C THR A 43 2.47 -1.76 -2.51
N SER A 44 3.68 -1.24 -2.30
CA SER A 44 4.69 -1.19 -3.35
C SER A 44 6.07 -1.43 -2.78
N ALA A 45 6.97 -1.99 -3.57
CA ALA A 45 8.37 -2.13 -3.23
C ALA A 45 9.24 -1.55 -4.33
N ALA A 46 10.15 -0.66 -3.92
CA ALA A 46 11.13 -0.06 -4.79
C ALA A 46 12.52 -0.62 -4.46
N GLU A 47 13.12 -1.38 -5.36
CA GLU A 47 14.54 -1.75 -5.31
C GLU A 47 15.36 -0.62 -5.96
N LEU A 48 16.42 -0.16 -5.29
CA LEU A 48 17.18 1.03 -5.65
C LEU A 48 18.62 0.67 -6.00
N ASP A 49 18.96 0.77 -7.29
CA ASP A 49 20.32 0.65 -7.81
C ASP A 49 20.94 2.06 -7.91
N PHE A 50 21.65 2.46 -6.86
CA PHE A 50 22.28 3.78 -6.80
C PHE A 50 23.48 3.91 -7.76
N GLU A 51 24.18 2.82 -8.07
CA GLU A 51 25.34 2.85 -8.98
C GLU A 51 24.91 3.10 -10.42
N LYS A 52 23.83 2.44 -10.86
CA LYS A 52 23.27 2.60 -12.21
C LYS A 52 22.22 3.71 -12.29
N ASN A 53 21.87 4.34 -11.17
CA ASN A 53 20.78 5.31 -11.06
C ASN A 53 19.47 4.77 -11.63
N LYS A 54 19.08 3.56 -11.20
CA LYS A 54 17.87 2.86 -11.64
C LYS A 54 17.07 2.38 -10.44
N TYR A 55 15.79 2.16 -10.66
CA TYR A 55 14.94 1.47 -9.71
C TYR A 55 14.04 0.45 -10.40
N MET A 56 13.63 -0.56 -9.65
CA MET A 56 12.54 -1.46 -10.00
C MET A 56 11.41 -1.24 -9.01
N LEU A 57 10.18 -1.08 -9.52
CA LEU A 57 8.99 -0.87 -8.70
C LEU A 57 7.99 -1.99 -8.98
N ASN A 58 7.63 -2.72 -7.93
CA ASN A 58 6.56 -3.71 -7.96
C ASN A 58 5.44 -3.23 -7.04
N GLU A 59 4.18 -3.45 -7.43
CA GLU A 59 3.02 -3.00 -6.67
C GLU A 59 1.90 -4.03 -6.68
N SER A 60 1.11 -4.03 -5.60
CA SER A 60 -0.10 -4.81 -5.44
C SER A 60 -1.18 -3.95 -4.81
N ARG A 61 -2.42 -4.17 -5.20
CA ARG A 61 -3.55 -3.36 -4.76
C ARG A 61 -4.80 -4.20 -4.56
N THR A 62 -5.64 -3.77 -3.63
CA THR A 62 -6.98 -4.34 -3.48
C THR A 62 -7.87 -3.99 -4.68
N PRO A 63 -8.96 -4.73 -4.88
CA PRO A 63 -10.12 -4.21 -5.60
C PRO A 63 -10.63 -2.90 -4.98
N SER A 64 -11.54 -2.22 -5.68
CA SER A 64 -12.28 -1.09 -5.11
C SER A 64 -13.17 -1.59 -3.97
N LEU A 65 -12.94 -1.08 -2.77
CA LEU A 65 -13.73 -1.38 -1.58
C LEU A 65 -14.62 -0.19 -1.23
N LEU A 66 -15.77 -0.46 -0.60
CA LEU A 66 -16.68 0.60 -0.13
C LEU A 66 -16.09 1.32 1.07
N TYR A 67 -16.16 2.64 1.06
CA TYR A 67 -15.80 3.46 2.22
C TYR A 67 -17.07 3.77 3.03
N ASP A 68 -17.45 2.84 3.90
CA ASP A 68 -18.66 2.90 4.73
C ASP A 68 -18.43 2.27 6.13
N ASP A 69 -19.53 2.09 6.87
CA ASP A 69 -19.54 1.50 8.21
C ASP A 69 -19.65 -0.04 8.20
N ALA A 70 -19.62 -0.69 7.03
CA ALA A 70 -19.69 -2.14 6.95
C ALA A 70 -18.31 -2.76 7.21
N GLU A 71 -18.28 -3.83 7.99
CA GLU A 71 -17.04 -4.55 8.27
C GLU A 71 -16.50 -5.18 6.98
N SER A 72 -15.23 -4.87 6.69
CA SER A 72 -14.47 -5.45 5.59
C SER A 72 -13.68 -6.65 6.10
N ALA A 73 -13.75 -7.76 5.38
CA ALA A 73 -12.96 -8.95 5.68
C ALA A 73 -11.45 -8.66 5.56
N GLY A 74 -10.66 -9.32 6.40
CA GLY A 74 -9.20 -9.24 6.33
C GLY A 74 -8.62 -9.79 5.02
N PHE A 75 -7.46 -9.28 4.64
CA PHE A 75 -6.77 -9.66 3.40
C PHE A 75 -5.25 -9.49 3.51
N THR A 76 -4.53 -10.08 2.57
CA THR A 76 -3.08 -9.94 2.43
C THR A 76 -2.75 -9.40 1.04
N LEU A 77 -1.85 -8.43 0.98
CA LEU A 77 -1.22 -7.96 -0.24
C LEU A 77 0.23 -8.46 -0.26
N ASP A 78 0.53 -9.35 -1.20
CA ASP A 78 1.89 -9.82 -1.47
C ASP A 78 2.51 -9.03 -2.62
N ILE A 79 3.80 -8.73 -2.49
CA ILE A 79 4.65 -8.19 -3.56
C ILE A 79 6.01 -8.90 -3.51
N SER A 80 6.67 -8.97 -4.67
CA SER A 80 8.02 -9.54 -4.76
C SER A 80 9.03 -8.47 -5.16
N ILE A 81 10.24 -8.62 -4.65
CA ILE A 81 11.48 -8.00 -5.13
C ILE A 81 12.40 -9.10 -5.67
N THR A 82 13.53 -8.72 -6.25
CA THR A 82 14.53 -9.66 -6.71
C THR A 82 15.04 -10.52 -5.53
N PRO A 83 14.91 -11.86 -5.58
CA PRO A 83 15.44 -12.72 -4.52
C PRO A 83 16.95 -12.52 -4.35
N ASN A 84 17.40 -12.44 -3.11
CA ASN A 84 18.80 -12.17 -2.75
C ASN A 84 19.35 -10.86 -3.34
N THR A 85 18.49 -9.86 -3.55
CA THR A 85 18.93 -8.55 -4.08
C THR A 85 20.06 -7.98 -3.24
N LYS A 86 21.08 -7.43 -3.90
CA LYS A 86 22.15 -6.67 -3.25
C LYS A 86 21.78 -5.21 -3.04
N GLN A 87 20.71 -4.77 -3.69
CA GLN A 87 20.28 -3.39 -3.67
C GLN A 87 19.52 -3.04 -2.38
N ALA A 88 19.48 -1.75 -2.06
CA ALA A 88 18.56 -1.26 -1.05
C ALA A 88 17.12 -1.40 -1.57
N PHE A 89 16.16 -1.61 -0.67
CA PHE A 89 14.76 -1.56 -1.07
C PHE A 89 13.89 -0.87 -0.03
N ILE A 90 12.78 -0.29 -0.50
CA ILE A 90 11.79 0.40 0.31
C ILE A 90 10.44 -0.26 0.08
N HIS A 91 9.76 -0.64 1.15
CA HIS A 91 8.38 -1.15 1.14
C HIS A 91 7.44 -0.03 1.60
N LEU A 92 6.46 0.26 0.76
CA LEU A 92 5.49 1.34 0.90
C LEU A 92 4.10 0.75 1.10
N LEU A 93 3.29 1.47 1.88
CA LEU A 93 1.87 1.19 2.07
C LEU A 93 1.05 2.46 1.94
N GLY A 94 -0.07 2.35 1.25
CA GLY A 94 -0.87 3.50 0.87
C GLY A 94 -2.35 3.22 0.74
N VAL A 95 -3.12 4.31 0.71
CA VAL A 95 -4.57 4.29 0.51
C VAL A 95 -4.95 5.36 -0.49
N GLU A 96 -5.67 4.96 -1.53
CA GLU A 96 -6.31 5.84 -2.49
C GLU A 96 -7.80 5.94 -2.19
N PHE A 97 -8.36 7.15 -2.24
CA PHE A 97 -9.80 7.38 -2.07
C PHE A 97 -10.43 7.77 -3.39
N TYR A 98 -11.65 7.28 -3.61
CA TYR A 98 -12.40 7.50 -4.83
C TYR A 98 -13.81 7.98 -4.51
N GLN A 99 -14.34 8.82 -5.38
CA GLN A 99 -15.76 9.16 -5.43
C GLN A 99 -16.39 8.49 -6.66
N GLU A 100 -17.49 7.78 -6.45
CA GLU A 100 -18.32 7.29 -7.53
C GLU A 100 -19.40 8.33 -7.86
N VAL A 101 -19.45 8.75 -9.12
CA VAL A 101 -20.50 9.63 -9.64
C VAL A 101 -21.06 9.02 -10.91
N ASN A 102 -22.36 8.70 -10.90
CA ASN A 102 -23.07 8.08 -12.02
C ASN A 102 -22.39 6.80 -12.55
N GLY A 103 -21.94 5.91 -11.65
CA GLY A 103 -21.30 4.65 -12.05
C GLY A 103 -19.81 4.78 -12.40
N LYS A 104 -19.23 5.98 -12.33
CA LYS A 104 -17.83 6.22 -12.69
C LYS A 104 -17.01 6.63 -11.47
N MET A 105 -15.88 5.96 -11.29
CA MET A 105 -14.92 6.23 -10.22
C MET A 105 -14.00 7.40 -10.57
N TYR A 106 -13.87 8.34 -9.65
CA TYR A 106 -12.96 9.48 -9.72
C TYR A 106 -12.00 9.44 -8.54
N LEU A 107 -10.70 9.42 -8.82
CA LEU A 107 -9.67 9.48 -7.79
C LEU A 107 -9.72 10.86 -7.12
N LEU A 108 -9.83 10.86 -5.80
CA LEU A 108 -9.79 12.07 -4.99
C LEU A 108 -8.34 12.38 -4.63
N HIS A 109 -7.73 13.31 -5.37
CA HIS A 109 -6.42 13.86 -5.03
C HIS A 109 -6.59 14.98 -4.01
N ASP A 110 -6.10 14.77 -2.80
CA ASP A 110 -5.93 15.83 -1.82
C ASP A 110 -4.50 15.73 -1.27
N SER A 111 -3.73 16.81 -1.43
CA SER A 111 -2.35 16.94 -0.94
C SER A 111 -2.21 16.79 0.58
N SER A 112 -3.33 16.84 1.31
CA SER A 112 -3.40 16.68 2.77
C SER A 112 -3.45 15.21 3.21
N PHE A 113 -3.76 14.29 2.30
CA PHE A 113 -3.78 12.85 2.56
C PHE A 113 -2.55 12.23 1.91
N VAL A 114 -1.51 11.99 2.71
CA VAL A 114 -0.30 11.30 2.26
C VAL A 114 -0.72 9.91 1.76
N PRO A 115 -0.64 9.65 0.44
CA PRO A 115 -1.22 8.45 -0.12
C PRO A 115 -0.35 7.22 0.14
N LEU A 116 0.92 7.39 0.54
CA LEU A 116 1.90 6.31 0.76
C LEU A 116 2.85 6.66 1.92
N GLY A 117 3.04 5.72 2.85
CA GLY A 117 4.05 5.76 3.91
C GLY A 117 5.07 4.63 3.77
N VAL A 118 6.31 4.89 4.21
CA VAL A 118 7.36 3.86 4.31
C VAL A 118 7.05 2.98 5.53
N ILE A 119 6.82 1.69 5.29
CA ILE A 119 6.58 0.70 6.35
C ILE A 119 7.82 -0.15 6.64
N HIS A 120 8.71 -0.28 5.65
CA HIS A 120 10.00 -0.94 5.82
C HIS A 120 11.01 -0.35 4.84
N ALA A 121 12.27 -0.28 5.27
CA ALA A 121 13.38 0.08 4.40
C ALA A 121 14.61 -0.72 4.82
N GLU A 122 15.29 -1.30 3.85
CA GLU A 122 16.48 -2.11 4.08
C GLU A 122 17.64 -1.58 3.23
N SER A 123 18.83 -1.51 3.82
CA SER A 123 20.03 -1.03 3.14
C SER A 123 20.53 -2.00 2.09
N ALA A 124 21.36 -1.54 1.16
CA ALA A 124 22.11 -2.43 0.29
C ALA A 124 23.03 -3.35 1.11
N VAL A 125 23.34 -4.53 0.56
CA VAL A 125 24.26 -5.51 1.15
C VAL A 125 25.40 -5.79 0.20
N ALA A 126 26.57 -6.08 0.76
CA ALA A 126 27.78 -6.40 0.00
C ALA A 126 27.67 -7.71 -0.80
#